data_AF-A0A4E0RAP2-F1
#
_entry.id   AF-A0A4E0RAP2-F1
#
_cell.length_a   1.000
_cell.length_b   1.000
_cell.length_c   1.000
_cell.angle_alpha   90.00
_cell.angle_beta   90.00
_cell.angle_gamma   90.00
#
_symmetry.space_group_name_H-M   'P 1'
#
loop_
_entity.id
_entity.type
_entity.pdbx_description
1 polymer ?
#
loop_
_entity_poly.entity_id
_entity_poly.type
_entity_poly.pdbx_seq_one_letter_code
_entity_poly.pdbx_strand_id
1 'polypeptide(L)'
;MIVLGIILEYEQGGSVKTRSLDLLELTCNSDTEDILQEICSREPLITEKRKLQVYDLIERLKSKLANDDKTKFGSYKVLRAHILPLTNVAFNKSGSQ
;
A
#
# COMPACT_ATOMS: atom_id res chain seq x y z
N MET A 1 2.03 -10.98 3.52
CA MET A 1 2.83 -10.27 2.50
C MET A 1 2.27 -8.86 2.41
N ILE A 2 2.97 -7.86 2.95
CA ILE A 2 2.53 -6.47 2.82
C ILE A 2 2.91 -6.03 1.42
N VAL A 3 1.92 -5.72 0.59
CA VAL A 3 2.17 -5.09 -0.72
C VAL A 3 2.33 -3.61 -0.46
N LEU A 4 3.54 -3.09 -0.68
CA LEU A 4 3.89 -1.69 -0.50
C LEU A 4 3.96 -1.04 -1.87
N GLY A 5 3.29 0.09 -2.02
CA GLY A 5 3.24 0.78 -3.29
C GLY A 5 2.49 2.09 -3.20
N ILE A 6 2.63 2.90 -4.24
CA ILE A 6 1.98 4.21 -4.39
C ILE A 6 1.05 4.13 -5.60
N ILE A 7 -0.19 4.60 -5.45
CA ILE A 7 -1.12 4.70 -6.57
C ILE A 7 -1.11 6.14 -7.06
N LEU A 8 -0.76 6.31 -8.33
CA LEU A 8 -0.87 7.57 -9.04
C LEU A 8 -2.23 7.64 -9.73
N GLU A 9 -3.00 8.68 -9.42
CA GLU A 9 -4.21 9.01 -10.15
C GLU A 9 -3.97 10.27 -11.01
N TYR A 10 -4.34 10.21 -12.27
CA TYR A 10 -4.12 11.29 -13.23
C TYR A 10 -5.24 11.36 -14.26
N GLU A 11 -5.43 12.54 -14.85
CA GLU A 11 -6.38 12.74 -15.93
C GLU A 11 -5.68 12.69 -17.28
N GLN A 12 -6.23 11.93 -18.23
CA GLN A 12 -5.76 11.87 -19.60
C GLN A 12 -6.95 11.84 -20.54
N GLY A 13 -7.10 12.87 -21.39
CA GLY A 13 -8.17 12.96 -22.38
C GLY A 13 -9.58 12.95 -21.77
N GLY A 14 -9.78 13.64 -20.64
CA GLY A 14 -11.07 13.71 -19.94
C GLY A 14 -11.44 12.47 -19.15
N SER A 15 -10.53 11.49 -19.01
CA SER A 15 -10.73 10.27 -18.24
C SER A 15 -9.71 10.16 -17.11
N VAL A 16 -10.19 9.81 -15.91
CA VAL A 16 -9.32 9.53 -14.76
C VAL A 16 -8.74 8.12 -14.90
N LYS A 17 -7.42 8.02 -14.80
CA LYS A 17 -6.66 6.79 -14.89
C LYS A 17 -5.81 6.62 -13.64
N THR A 18 -5.56 5.36 -13.31
CA THR A 18 -4.69 4.98 -12.20
C THR A 18 -3.49 4.18 -12.70
N ARG A 19 -2.35 4.38 -12.03
CA ARG A 19 -1.11 3.63 -12.22
C ARG A 19 -0.56 3.24 -10.86
N SER A 20 -0.18 1.98 -10.69
CA SER A 20 0.47 1.48 -9.48
C SER A 20 1.99 1.54 -9.63
N LEU A 21 2.65 2.09 -8.60
CA LEU A 21 4.09 2.04 -8.39
C LEU A 21 4.35 0.98 -7.33
N ASP A 22 4.84 -0.18 -7.75
CA ASP A 22 5.11 -1.28 -6.84
C ASP A 22 6.51 -1.12 -6.23
N LEU A 23 6.56 -1.02 -4.90
CA LEU A 23 7.78 -0.79 -4.12
C LEU A 23 8.12 -2.05 -3.32
N LEU A 24 8.22 -3.18 -4.03
CA LEU A 24 8.33 -4.52 -3.43
C LEU A 24 9.64 -4.74 -2.66
N GLU A 25 10.71 -4.06 -3.07
CA GLU A 25 12.04 -4.15 -2.47
C GLU A 25 12.31 -3.03 -1.45
N LEU A 26 11.29 -2.22 -1.12
CA LEU A 26 11.44 -1.14 -0.15
C LEU A 26 11.71 -1.71 1.25
N THR A 27 12.79 -1.25 1.87
CA THR A 27 13.11 -1.55 3.28
C THR A 27 13.07 -0.26 4.11
N CYS A 28 12.97 -0.40 5.44
CA CYS A 28 13.01 0.76 6.34
C CYS A 28 14.36 1.52 6.28
N ASN A 29 15.43 0.86 5.82
CA ASN A 29 16.77 1.42 5.72
C ASN A 29 17.11 1.93 4.31
N SER A 30 16.23 1.74 3.32
CA SER A 30 16.48 2.17 1.95
C SER A 30 16.59 3.71 1.88
N ASP A 31 17.49 4.21 1.06
CA ASP A 31 17.64 5.64 0.82
C ASP A 31 16.45 6.17 0.01
N THR A 32 15.78 7.20 0.54
CA THR A 32 14.55 7.73 -0.06
C THR A 32 14.83 8.55 -1.31
N GLU A 33 15.98 9.21 -1.38
CA GLU A 33 16.35 10.03 -2.54
C GLU A 33 16.69 9.13 -3.74
N ASP A 34 17.43 8.05 -3.51
CA ASP A 34 17.74 7.05 -4.54
C ASP A 34 16.47 6.43 -5.12
N ILE A 35 15.52 6.04 -4.26
CA ILE A 35 14.23 5.49 -4.68
C ILE A 35 13.43 6.56 -5.45
N LEU A 36 13.40 7.80 -4.96
CA LEU A 36 12.69 8.88 -5.63
C LEU A 36 13.26 9.12 -7.03
N GLN A 37 14.58 9.10 -7.20
CA GLN A 37 15.21 9.23 -8.51
C GLN A 37 14.88 8.07 -9.44
N GLU A 38 14.92 6.83 -8.94
CA GLU A 38 14.55 5.64 -9.70
C GLU A 38 13.09 5.75 -10.20
N ILE A 39 12.16 6.14 -9.32
CA ILE A 39 10.75 6.31 -9.70
C ILE A 39 10.62 7.45 -10.72
N CYS A 40 11.26 8.61 -10.51
CA CYS A 40 11.21 9.72 -11.46
C CYS A 40 11.79 9.35 -12.83
N SER A 41 12.78 8.46 -12.87
CA SER A 41 13.37 7.97 -14.13
C SER A 41 12.43 7.03 -14.89
N ARG A 42 11.65 6.21 -14.17
CA ARG A 42 10.71 5.26 -14.75
C ARG A 42 9.38 5.89 -15.13
N GLU A 43 8.94 6.89 -14.38
CA GLU A 43 7.58 7.43 -14.43
C GLU A 43 7.60 8.94 -14.76
N PRO A 44 7.53 9.30 -16.05
CA PRO A 44 7.61 10.70 -16.49
C PRO A 44 6.41 11.55 -16.05
N LEU A 45 5.34 10.92 -15.54
CA LEU A 45 4.19 11.59 -14.94
C LEU A 45 4.55 12.32 -13.63
N ILE A 46 5.64 11.93 -12.97
CA ILE A 46 6.10 12.55 -11.73
C ILE A 46 6.91 13.80 -12.07
N THR A 47 6.17 14.91 -12.17
CA THR A 47 6.77 16.24 -12.34
C THR A 47 7.48 16.71 -11.06
N GLU A 48 8.42 17.65 -11.21
CA GLU A 48 9.14 18.33 -10.10
C GLU A 48 8.21 18.75 -8.94
N LYS A 49 7.03 19.27 -9.27
CA LYS A 49 6.03 19.72 -8.28
C LYS A 49 5.49 18.59 -7.40
N ARG A 50 5.48 17.36 -7.90
CA ARG A 50 4.97 16.18 -7.19
C ARG A 50 6.09 15.36 -6.54
N LYS A 51 7.37 15.64 -6.81
CA LYS A 51 8.51 14.93 -6.22
C LYS A 51 8.48 14.95 -4.70
N LEU A 52 8.23 16.12 -4.10
CA LEU A 52 8.11 16.25 -2.63
C LEU A 52 6.97 15.39 -2.07
N GLN A 53 5.84 15.33 -2.77
CA GLN A 53 4.72 14.49 -2.34
C GLN A 53 5.08 12.99 -2.37
N VAL A 54 5.80 12.56 -3.41
CA VAL A 54 6.25 11.17 -3.54
C VAL A 54 7.30 10.84 -2.48
N TYR A 55 8.22 11.76 -2.19
CA TYR A 55 9.19 11.64 -1.10
C TYR A 55 8.49 11.39 0.25
N ASP A 56 7.53 12.24 0.62
CA ASP A 56 6.78 12.09 1.87
C ASP A 56 6.00 10.77 1.94
N LEU A 57 5.48 10.30 0.80
CA LEU A 57 4.79 9.00 0.72
C LEU A 57 5.75 7.83 0.94
N ILE A 58 6.96 7.88 0.36
CA ILE A 58 7.98 6.85 0.59
C ILE A 58 8.40 6.81 2.06
N GLU A 59 8.64 7.96 2.69
CA GLU A 59 8.97 8.05 4.12
C GLU A 59 7.84 7.49 5.02
N ARG A 60 6.58 7.76 4.67
CA ARG A 60 5.43 7.16 5.37
C ARG A 60 5.39 5.64 5.23
N LEU A 61 5.69 5.12 4.03
CA LEU A 61 5.77 3.67 3.81
C LEU A 61 6.90 3.07 4.64
N LYS A 62 8.11 3.65 4.62
CA LYS A 62 9.25 3.22 5.44
C LYS A 62 8.92 3.21 6.94
N SER A 63 8.28 4.27 7.43
CA SER A 63 7.82 4.37 8.82
C SER A 63 6.83 3.25 9.17
N LYS A 64 5.97 2.86 8.22
CA LYS A 64 5.04 1.75 8.40
C LYS A 64 5.76 0.39 8.43
N LEU A 65 6.82 0.18 7.65
CA LEU A 65 7.64 -1.04 7.76
C LEU A 65 8.42 -1.10 9.08
N ALA A 66 8.93 0.05 9.54
CA ALA A 66 9.72 0.11 10.77
C ALA A 66 8.87 -0.21 12.02
N ASN A 67 7.57 0.06 11.96
CA ASN A 67 6.63 -0.42 12.96
C ASN A 67 6.40 -1.92 12.79
N ASP A 68 7.24 -2.71 13.44
CA ASP A 68 7.00 -4.13 13.63
C ASP A 68 5.67 -4.28 14.40
N ASP A 69 4.64 -4.74 13.69
CA ASP A 69 3.27 -4.78 14.16
C ASP A 69 3.17 -5.85 15.26
N LYS A 70 3.49 -5.47 16.50
CA LYS A 70 3.35 -6.30 17.72
C LYS A 70 1.88 -6.40 18.14
N THR A 71 0.97 -6.37 17.18
CA THR A 71 -0.47 -6.38 17.43
C THR A 71 -0.83 -7.73 18.04
N LYS A 72 -1.25 -7.69 19.31
CA LYS A 72 -1.77 -8.87 20.01
C LYS A 72 -3.22 -9.06 19.59
N PHE A 73 -3.53 -10.21 19.00
CA PHE A 73 -4.89 -10.55 18.61
C PHE A 73 -5.68 -11.06 19.82
N GLY A 74 -6.93 -10.61 19.93
CA GLY A 74 -7.91 -11.10 20.90
C GLY A 74 -9.21 -11.52 20.21
N SER A 75 -10.07 -12.24 20.92
CA SER A 75 -11.37 -12.63 20.38
C SER A 75 -12.27 -11.41 20.25
N TYR A 76 -12.50 -10.96 19.02
CA TYR A 76 -13.43 -9.86 18.74
C TYR A 76 -14.89 -10.33 18.73
N LYS A 77 -15.18 -11.43 18.03
CA LYS A 77 -16.55 -11.95 17.88
C LYS A 77 -16.53 -13.44 17.55
N VAL A 78 -17.36 -14.22 18.24
CA VAL A 78 -17.59 -15.64 17.91
C VAL A 78 -18.93 -15.75 17.19
N LEU A 79 -18.93 -16.36 16.01
CA LEU A 79 -20.11 -16.49 15.15
C LEU A 79 -20.37 -17.95 14.82
N ARG A 80 -21.61 -18.42 15.04
CA ARG A 80 -22.08 -19.71 14.54
C ARG A 80 -22.82 -19.48 13.23
N ALA A 81 -22.12 -19.65 12.11
CA ALA A 81 -22.68 -19.39 10.80
C ALA A 81 -23.82 -20.38 10.45
N HIS A 82 -23.58 -21.69 10.60
CA HIS A 82 -24.53 -22.74 10.20
C HIS A 82 -24.58 -23.92 11.17
N ILE A 83 -25.64 -24.72 11.06
CA ILE A 83 -25.83 -25.98 11.82
C ILE A 83 -25.03 -27.13 11.17
N LEU A 84 -24.91 -27.10 9.84
CA LEU A 84 -24.08 -28.01 9.05
C LEU A 84 -22.62 -27.56 9.02
N PRO A 85 -21.66 -28.45 8.67
CA PRO A 85 -20.24 -28.12 8.62
C PRO A 85 -19.95 -26.96 7.65
N LEU A 86 -19.26 -25.95 8.15
CA LEU A 86 -18.80 -24.82 7.34
C LEU A 86 -17.55 -25.24 6.56
N THR A 87 -17.55 -25.02 5.25
CA THR A 87 -16.46 -25.48 4.36
C THR A 87 -15.54 -24.37 3.88
N ASN A 88 -15.95 -23.10 3.97
CA ASN A 88 -15.15 -21.95 3.57
C ASN A 88 -15.56 -20.67 4.32
N VAL A 89 -14.60 -19.79 4.59
CA VAL A 89 -14.77 -18.43 5.15
C VAL A 89 -13.71 -17.51 4.54
N ALA A 90 -14.12 -16.31 4.12
CA ALA A 90 -13.21 -15.30 3.60
C ALA A 90 -13.62 -13.90 4.06
N PHE A 91 -12.65 -13.05 4.35
CA PHE A 91 -12.89 -11.64 4.62
C PHE A 91 -12.89 -10.82 3.33
N ASN A 92 -13.71 -9.76 3.30
CA ASN A 92 -13.57 -8.72 2.29
C ASN A 92 -12.37 -7.78 2.60
N LYS A 93 -11.97 -6.94 1.64
CA LYS A 93 -10.78 -6.06 1.76
C LYS A 93 -10.83 -5.13 3.00
N SER A 94 -12.02 -4.75 3.44
CA SER A 94 -12.24 -3.89 4.60
C SER A 94 -12.39 -4.65 5.92
N GLY A 95 -12.48 -5.98 5.89
CA GLY A 95 -12.77 -6.82 7.07
C GLY A 95 -14.13 -6.54 7.71
N SER A 96 -15.07 -5.93 6.97
CA SER A 96 -16.37 -5.48 7.49
C SER A 96 -17.47 -6.54 7.42
N GLN A 97 -17.24 -7.62 6.66
CA GLN A 97 -18.16 -8.74 6.48
C GLN A 97 -17.46 -10.05 6.79
#